data_AF-A0A7X7Y9K0-F1
#
_entry.id   AF-A0A7X7Y9K0-F1
#
_cell.length_a   1.000
_cell.length_b   1.000
_cell.length_c   1.000
_cell.angle_alpha   90.00
_cell.angle_beta   90.00
_cell.angle_gamma   90.00
#
_symmetry.space_group_name_H-M   'P 1'
#
loop_
_entity.id
_entity.type
_entity.pdbx_description
1 polymer ?
#
loop_
_entity_poly.entity_id
_entity_poly.type
_entity_poly.pdbx_seq_one_letter_code
_entity_poly.pdbx_strand_id
1 'polypeptide(L)'
;MKRGILNCLEKRDLLNQSAVSVEMLREWGERFEQSGMLYDAVDFFKKAYANEALERLLDTAREDGDLFLYQKIAKILKIDPSRDEWISLGTRAEELGKTAFARQAYRLAGIETSAGAWGNGDLESEARKDGVTARTELTRH
;
A
#
# COMPACT_ATOMS: atom_id res chain seq x y z
N MET A 1 -0.66 -26.05 23.59
CA MET A 1 -2.09 -25.67 23.66
C MET A 1 -2.24 -24.28 23.05
N LYS A 2 -2.78 -24.16 21.83
CA LYS A 2 -3.02 -22.86 21.18
C LYS A 2 -4.27 -22.23 21.83
N ARG A 3 -4.07 -21.30 22.79
CA ARG A 3 -5.15 -20.54 23.40
C ARG A 3 -5.71 -19.59 22.34
N GLY A 4 -6.96 -19.82 21.96
CA GLY A 4 -7.71 -18.97 21.04
C GLY A 4 -7.69 -17.52 21.52
N ILE A 5 -7.50 -16.62 20.56
CA ILE A 5 -7.27 -15.19 20.69
C ILE A 5 -8.54 -14.51 21.21
N LEU A 6 -8.90 -14.75 22.47
CA LEU A 6 -10.11 -14.27 23.14
C LEU A 6 -11.46 -14.54 22.47
N ASN A 7 -12.43 -14.93 23.30
CA ASN A 7 -13.81 -14.96 22.82
C ASN A 7 -14.33 -13.52 22.66
N CYS A 8 -15.25 -13.29 21.70
CA CYS A 8 -15.82 -11.96 21.41
C CYS A 8 -16.41 -11.27 22.66
N LEU A 9 -16.85 -12.06 23.64
CA LEU A 9 -17.34 -11.61 24.94
C LEU A 9 -16.24 -11.04 25.83
N GLU A 10 -15.07 -11.66 25.87
CA GLU A 10 -13.92 -11.17 26.65
C GLU A 10 -13.36 -9.88 26.05
N LYS A 11 -13.32 -9.77 24.70
CA LYS A 11 -12.97 -8.52 23.99
C LYS A 11 -13.94 -7.40 24.36
N ARG A 12 -15.25 -7.68 24.41
CA ARG A 12 -16.27 -6.70 24.77
C ARG A 12 -16.16 -6.28 26.23
N ASP A 13 -15.97 -7.22 27.15
CA ASP A 13 -15.86 -6.92 28.58
C ASP A 13 -14.64 -6.03 28.86
N LEU A 14 -13.50 -6.37 28.26
CA LEU A 14 -12.26 -5.62 28.40
C LEU A 14 -12.36 -4.22 27.77
N LEU A 15 -12.98 -4.07 26.61
CA LEU A 15 -13.18 -2.73 26.01
C LEU A 15 -14.16 -1.84 26.80
N ASN A 16 -15.04 -2.43 27.62
CA ASN A 16 -16.09 -1.74 28.37
C ASN A 16 -15.71 -1.50 29.84
N GLN A 17 -14.63 -2.12 30.33
CA GLN A 17 -14.04 -1.75 31.61
C GLN A 17 -13.38 -0.37 31.48
N SER A 18 -13.93 0.61 32.17
CA SER A 18 -13.44 1.99 32.23
C SER A 18 -12.06 2.12 32.92
N ALA A 19 -11.50 1.02 33.41
CA ALA A 19 -10.23 0.94 34.13
C ALA A 19 -9.21 0.00 33.45
N VAL A 20 -9.32 -0.26 32.14
CA VAL A 20 -8.25 -1.01 31.47
C VAL A 20 -7.00 -0.15 31.41
N SER A 21 -5.99 -0.58 32.16
CA SER A 21 -4.66 0.04 32.20
C SER A 21 -4.05 0.06 30.80
N VAL A 22 -3.32 1.14 30.52
CA VAL A 22 -2.54 1.33 29.28
C VAL A 22 -1.68 0.11 28.95
N GLU A 23 -1.11 -0.52 29.99
CA GLU A 23 -0.30 -1.75 29.88
C GLU A 23 -1.09 -2.91 29.27
N MET A 24 -2.35 -3.09 29.68
CA MET A 24 -3.18 -4.17 29.17
C MET A 24 -3.62 -3.90 27.72
N LEU A 25 -3.93 -2.66 27.37
CA LEU A 25 -4.20 -2.29 25.97
C LEU A 25 -2.97 -2.54 25.07
N ARG A 26 -1.77 -2.29 25.58
CA ARG A 26 -0.51 -2.58 24.89
C ARG A 26 -0.31 -4.09 24.72
N GLU A 27 -0.52 -4.90 25.76
CA GLU A 27 -0.47 -6.37 25.65
C GLU A 27 -1.47 -6.92 24.62
N TRP A 28 -2.66 -6.33 24.53
CA TRP A 28 -3.64 -6.70 23.49
C TRP A 28 -3.13 -6.36 22.10
N GLY A 29 -2.60 -5.15 21.90
CA GLY A 29 -2.00 -4.75 20.64
C GLY A 29 -0.90 -5.70 20.19
N GLU A 30 0.00 -6.12 21.09
CA GLU A 30 1.08 -7.08 20.80
C GLU A 30 0.53 -8.47 20.40
N ARG A 31 -0.56 -8.92 21.03
CA ARG A 31 -1.21 -10.19 20.66
C ARG A 31 -1.88 -10.13 19.29
N PHE A 32 -2.50 -9.00 18.96
CA PHE A 32 -3.08 -8.78 17.63
C PHE A 32 -2.00 -8.70 16.56
N GLU A 33 -0.87 -8.04 16.85
CA GLU A 33 0.32 -8.02 15.99
C GLU A 33 0.82 -9.44 15.71
N GLN A 34 1.04 -10.26 16.74
CA GLN A 34 1.46 -11.65 16.61
C GLN A 34 0.48 -12.52 15.82
N SER A 35 -0.79 -12.12 15.77
CA SER A 35 -1.85 -12.82 15.02
C SER A 35 -1.99 -12.32 13.58
N GLY A 36 -1.18 -11.34 13.15
CA GLY A 36 -1.25 -10.70 11.83
C GLY A 36 -2.39 -9.69 11.68
N MET A 37 -3.10 -9.37 12.76
CA MET A 37 -4.22 -8.40 12.76
C MET A 37 -3.71 -6.98 13.05
N LEU A 38 -2.83 -6.48 12.17
CA LEU A 38 -2.13 -5.21 12.36
C LEU A 38 -3.11 -4.02 12.49
N TYR A 39 -4.21 -4.03 11.75
CA TYR A 39 -5.22 -2.96 11.78
C TYR A 39 -5.91 -2.83 13.14
N ASP A 40 -6.27 -3.96 13.76
CA ASP A 40 -6.82 -4.00 15.11
C ASP A 40 -5.74 -3.59 16.12
N ALA A 41 -4.50 -4.08 15.98
CA ALA A 41 -3.39 -3.75 16.87
C ALA A 41 -3.16 -2.23 16.96
N VAL A 42 -3.19 -1.51 15.82
CA VAL A 42 -3.08 -0.05 15.77
C VAL A 42 -4.16 0.66 16.59
N ASP A 43 -5.41 0.18 16.56
CA ASP A 43 -6.49 0.80 17.35
C ASP A 43 -6.26 0.62 18.86
N PHE A 44 -5.75 -0.54 19.28
CA PHE A 44 -5.35 -0.77 20.68
C PHE A 44 -4.18 0.11 21.09
N PHE A 45 -3.12 0.19 20.27
CA PHE A 45 -1.95 1.01 20.56
C PHE A 45 -2.28 2.51 20.58
N LYS A 46 -3.15 2.97 19.69
CA LYS A 46 -3.68 4.34 19.70
C LYS A 46 -4.38 4.66 21.03
N LYS A 47 -5.23 3.75 21.51
CA LYS A 47 -5.94 3.93 22.78
C LYS A 47 -5.01 3.85 23.99
N ALA A 48 -3.95 3.06 23.87
CA ALA A 48 -2.88 2.96 24.86
C ALA A 48 -1.89 4.14 24.82
N TYR A 49 -1.97 5.05 23.83
CA TYR A 49 -0.93 6.06 23.58
C TYR A 49 0.48 5.45 23.44
N ALA A 50 0.57 4.22 22.92
CA ALA A 50 1.81 3.48 22.78
C ALA A 50 2.56 3.88 21.50
N ASN A 51 3.13 5.10 21.51
CA ASN A 51 3.80 5.67 20.34
C ASN A 51 4.96 4.78 19.83
N GLU A 52 5.79 4.23 20.74
CA GLU A 52 6.87 3.32 20.36
C GLU A 52 6.37 2.07 19.60
N ALA A 53 5.20 1.55 19.95
CA ALA A 53 4.63 0.39 19.27
C ALA A 53 4.07 0.77 17.89
N LEU A 54 3.48 1.97 17.78
CA LEU A 54 3.03 2.54 16.52
C LEU A 54 4.21 2.81 15.58
N GLU A 55 5.34 3.32 16.08
CA GLU A 55 6.56 3.52 15.28
C GLU A 55 7.10 2.19 14.73
N ARG A 56 7.18 1.14 15.56
CA ARG A 56 7.57 -0.20 15.07
C ARG A 56 6.65 -0.73 13.97
N LEU A 57 5.33 -0.58 14.16
CA LEU A 57 4.36 -0.98 13.13
C LEU A 57 4.44 -0.12 11.86
N LEU A 58 4.86 1.14 11.97
CA LEU A 58 5.09 2.01 10.82
C LEU A 58 6.22 1.47 9.95
N ASP A 59 7.35 1.08 10.57
CA ASP A 59 8.46 0.42 9.87
C ASP A 59 8.03 -0.90 9.24
N THR A 60 7.28 -1.74 9.97
CA THR A 60 6.74 -2.98 9.38
C THR A 60 5.85 -2.68 8.17
N ALA A 61 4.94 -1.71 8.28
CA ALA A 61 4.08 -1.32 7.15
C ALA A 61 4.88 -0.81 5.95
N ARG A 62 6.01 -0.13 6.20
CA ARG A 62 6.95 0.31 5.17
C ARG A 62 7.63 -0.87 4.48
N GLU A 63 8.14 -1.83 5.24
CA GLU A 63 8.80 -3.03 4.70
C GLU A 63 7.84 -3.92 3.91
N ASP A 64 6.59 -4.03 4.37
CA ASP A 64 5.53 -4.80 3.71
C ASP A 64 4.88 -4.05 2.53
N GLY A 65 5.17 -2.76 2.35
CA GLY A 65 4.50 -1.92 1.36
C GLY A 65 2.99 -1.80 1.59
N ASP A 66 2.52 -1.91 2.84
CA ASP A 66 1.11 -1.68 3.20
C ASP A 66 0.86 -0.18 3.40
N LEU A 67 0.51 0.48 2.30
CA LEU A 67 0.21 1.90 2.25
C LEU A 67 -0.90 2.31 3.23
N PHE A 68 -1.97 1.52 3.33
CA PHE A 68 -3.13 1.89 4.12
C PHE A 68 -2.82 1.82 5.62
N LEU A 69 -2.06 0.80 6.03
CA LEU A 69 -1.58 0.68 7.40
C LEU A 69 -0.62 1.84 7.74
N TYR A 70 0.34 2.12 6.86
CA TYR A 70 1.28 3.23 7.04
C TYR A 70 0.55 4.58 7.17
N GLN A 71 -0.41 4.88 6.28
CA GLN A 71 -1.22 6.10 6.36
C GLN A 71 -1.98 6.24 7.67
N LYS A 72 -2.59 5.14 8.13
CA LYS A 72 -3.35 5.12 9.38
C LYS A 72 -2.45 5.47 10.57
N ILE A 73 -1.27 4.85 10.64
CA ILE A 73 -0.31 5.07 11.72
C ILE A 73 0.29 6.47 11.65
N ALA A 74 0.74 6.91 10.47
CA ALA A 74 1.27 8.26 10.26
C ALA A 74 0.28 9.34 10.72
N LYS A 75 -1.02 9.18 10.42
CA LYS A 75 -2.07 10.09 10.89
C LYS A 75 -2.23 10.11 12.41
N ILE A 76 -2.05 8.97 13.07
CA ILE A 76 -2.11 8.86 14.54
C ILE A 76 -0.90 9.55 15.18
N LEU A 77 0.29 9.30 14.62
CA LEU A 77 1.54 9.90 15.06
C LEU A 77 1.69 11.37 14.60
N LYS A 78 0.74 11.88 13.80
CA LYS A 78 0.78 13.20 13.16
C LYS A 78 2.06 13.44 12.34
N ILE A 79 2.58 12.37 11.74
CA ILE A 79 3.67 12.41 10.78
C ILE A 79 3.06 12.76 9.43
N ASP A 80 3.64 13.75 8.75
CA ASP A 80 3.31 14.09 7.37
C ASP A 80 4.35 13.43 6.44
N PRO A 81 4.00 12.35 5.73
CA PRO A 81 4.97 11.65 4.90
C PRO A 81 5.29 12.49 3.67
N SER A 82 6.59 12.66 3.43
CA SER A 82 7.07 13.41 2.28
C SER A 82 6.79 12.68 0.97
N ARG A 83 6.93 13.39 -0.15
CA ARG A 83 6.82 12.81 -1.48
C ARG A 83 7.73 11.59 -1.67
N ASP A 84 8.99 11.68 -1.24
CA ASP A 84 9.97 10.59 -1.34
C ASP A 84 9.55 9.34 -0.54
N GLU A 85 8.93 9.53 0.63
CA GLU A 85 8.39 8.41 1.42
C GLU A 85 7.26 7.70 0.68
N TRP A 86 6.36 8.44 0.04
CA TRP A 86 5.31 7.85 -0.81
C TRP A 86 5.87 7.09 -2.00
N ILE A 87 6.93 7.60 -2.63
CA ILE A 87 7.61 6.90 -3.72
C ILE A 87 8.24 5.60 -3.21
N SER A 88 8.97 5.65 -2.10
CA SER A 88 9.62 4.49 -1.49
C SER A 88 8.61 3.40 -1.12
N LEU A 89 7.48 3.77 -0.51
CA LEU A 89 6.37 2.87 -0.24
C LEU A 89 5.77 2.26 -1.50
N GLY A 90 5.61 3.08 -2.56
CA GLY A 90 5.08 2.65 -3.83
C GLY A 90 5.97 1.61 -4.52
N THR A 91 7.27 1.89 -4.57
CA THR A 91 8.28 0.97 -5.11
C THR A 91 8.30 -0.34 -4.34
N ARG A 92 8.28 -0.29 -3.00
CA ARG A 92 8.28 -1.50 -2.18
C ARG A 92 7.02 -2.34 -2.38
N ALA A 93 5.86 -1.69 -2.44
CA ALA A 93 4.60 -2.36 -2.74
C ALA A 93 4.60 -3.02 -4.14
N GLU A 94 5.25 -2.40 -5.12
CA GLU A 94 5.40 -2.92 -6.47
C GLU A 94 6.32 -4.15 -6.51
N GLU A 95 7.47 -4.11 -5.83
CA GLU A 95 8.37 -5.26 -5.66
C GLU A 95 7.68 -6.48 -5.06
N LEU A 96 6.73 -6.24 -4.15
CA LEU A 96 5.92 -7.27 -3.50
C LEU A 96 4.70 -7.70 -4.35
N GLY A 97 4.54 -7.15 -5.55
CA GLY A 97 3.44 -7.45 -6.48
C GLY A 97 2.11 -6.78 -6.11
N LYS A 98 2.09 -5.92 -5.09
CA LYS A 98 0.91 -5.20 -4.59
C LYS A 98 0.62 -3.93 -5.42
N THR A 99 0.41 -4.10 -6.73
CA THR A 99 0.30 -3.00 -7.72
C THR A 99 -0.81 -1.98 -7.43
N ALA A 100 -1.87 -2.36 -6.71
CA ALA A 100 -2.93 -1.43 -6.31
C ALA A 100 -2.44 -0.43 -5.24
N PHE A 101 -1.64 -0.90 -4.28
CA PHE A 101 -1.04 -0.04 -3.26
C PHE A 101 0.05 0.84 -3.86
N ALA A 102 0.89 0.29 -4.75
CA ALA A 102 1.91 1.05 -5.46
C ALA A 102 1.32 2.24 -6.22
N ARG A 103 0.29 1.99 -7.04
CA ARG A 103 -0.43 3.06 -7.78
C ARG A 103 -1.00 4.12 -6.84
N GLN A 104 -1.56 3.72 -5.71
CA GLN A 104 -2.09 4.67 -4.74
C GLN A 104 -0.99 5.50 -4.08
N ALA A 105 0.16 4.89 -3.77
CA ALA A 105 1.34 5.59 -3.24
C ALA A 105 1.83 6.66 -4.22
N TYR A 106 1.98 6.30 -5.49
CA TYR A 106 2.39 7.24 -6.53
C TYR A 106 1.40 8.39 -6.70
N ARG A 107 0.09 8.13 -6.65
CA ARG A 107 -0.91 9.20 -6.64
C ARG A 107 -0.75 10.16 -5.46
N LEU A 108 -0.48 9.65 -4.26
CA LEU A 108 -0.25 10.47 -3.07
C LEU A 108 1.06 11.27 -3.17
N ALA A 109 2.08 10.72 -3.84
CA ALA A 109 3.31 11.42 -4.18
C ALA A 109 3.10 12.53 -5.25
N GLY A 110 1.88 12.70 -5.77
CA GLY A 110 1.61 13.57 -6.91
C GLY A 110 2.26 13.07 -8.21
N ILE A 111 2.65 11.80 -8.27
CA ILE A 111 3.05 11.12 -9.50
C ILE A 111 1.76 10.60 -10.11
N GLU A 112 1.28 11.33 -11.11
CA GLU A 112 0.26 10.81 -11.99
C GLU A 112 0.91 9.69 -12.80
N THR A 113 0.81 8.45 -12.31
CA THR A 113 1.06 7.29 -13.17
C THR A 113 0.04 7.41 -14.29
N SER A 114 0.48 7.92 -15.44
CA SER A 114 -0.17 7.65 -16.71
C SER A 114 -0.19 6.14 -16.84
N ALA A 115 -1.30 5.52 -16.42
CA ALA A 115 -1.55 4.09 -16.48
C ALA A 115 -1.79 3.65 -17.94
N GLY A 116 -0.91 4.08 -18.85
CA GLY A 116 -0.96 3.88 -20.29
C GLY A 116 0.37 4.10 -21.03
N ALA A 117 1.50 4.27 -20.35
CA ALA A 117 2.81 4.43 -21.01
C ALA A 117 3.70 3.18 -21.00
N TRP A 118 3.11 2.00 -20.76
CA TRP A 118 3.76 0.69 -20.97
C TRP A 118 2.78 -0.21 -21.70
N GLY A 119 2.64 -0.01 -23.01
CA GLY A 119 1.72 -0.79 -23.83
C GLY A 119 1.28 -0.18 -25.16
N ASN A 120 1.95 0.85 -25.68
CA ASN A 120 2.04 1.05 -27.12
C ASN A 120 3.45 1.55 -27.37
N GLY A 121 4.35 0.63 -27.70
CA GLY A 121 5.57 1.01 -28.37
C GLY A 121 5.15 1.64 -29.69
N ASP A 122 5.33 2.95 -29.78
CA ASP A 122 5.48 3.68 -31.02
C ASP A 122 6.36 2.87 -31.98
N LEU A 123 5.70 2.20 -32.93
CA LEU A 123 6.26 1.84 -34.23
C LEU A 123 5.57 2.74 -35.28
N GLU A 124 5.69 4.05 -35.06
CA GLU A 124 5.78 5.02 -36.14
C GLU A 124 7.23 5.53 -36.04
N SER A 125 8.11 5.40 -37.03
CA SER A 125 7.91 5.91 -38.37
C SER A 125 8.90 5.33 -39.39
N GLU A 126 8.48 5.43 -40.66
CA GLU A 126 9.35 5.68 -41.82
C GLU A 126 10.14 4.54 -42.47
N ALA A 127 9.44 3.81 -43.34
CA ALA A 127 9.99 3.45 -44.64
C ALA A 127 9.05 3.94 -45.76
N ARG A 128 9.22 5.22 -46.09
CA ARG A 128 9.11 5.84 -47.43
C ARG A 128 8.10 5.23 -48.40
N LYS A 129 6.93 5.86 -48.50
CA LYS A 129 6.16 5.90 -49.74
C LYS A 129 6.70 7.03 -50.60
N ASP A 130 7.60 6.71 -51.52
CA ASP A 130 7.87 7.57 -52.67
C ASP A 130 8.01 6.72 -53.92
N GLY A 131 7.09 6.96 -54.86
CA GLY A 131 7.32 6.93 -56.29
C GLY A 131 7.76 5.60 -56.92
N VAL A 132 6.83 4.95 -57.63
CA VAL A 132 6.82 5.02 -59.10
C VAL A 132 5.58 4.26 -59.58
N THR A 133 4.59 5.04 -60.00
CA THR A 133 3.56 4.62 -60.94
C THR A 133 4.26 4.39 -62.29
N ALA A 134 4.52 3.14 -62.66
CA ALA A 134 4.85 2.79 -64.03
C ALA A 134 3.67 2.03 -64.64
N ARG A 135 2.94 2.79 -65.43
CA ARG A 135 1.80 2.46 -66.30
C ARG A 135 2.33 1.78 -67.56
N THR A 136 1.77 0.63 -67.97
CA THR A 136 1.52 0.19 -69.37
C THR A 136 0.93 -1.23 -69.33
N GLU A 137 -0.38 -1.38 -69.52
CA GLU A 137 -1.02 -1.68 -70.82
C GLU A 137 -0.56 -3.03 -71.38
N LEU A 138 -1.35 -4.10 -71.20
CA LEU A 138 -2.43 -4.49 -72.12
C LEU A 138 -1.92 -4.71 -73.55
N THR A 139 -1.54 -5.94 -73.90
CA THR A 139 -1.96 -6.52 -75.19
C THR A 139 -2.08 -8.03 -75.08
N ARG A 140 -3.31 -8.47 -75.29
CA ARG A 140 -3.76 -9.84 -75.56
C ARG A 140 -3.71 -10.00 -77.08
N HIS A 141 -2.83 -10.85 -77.63
CA HIS A 141 -3.07 -11.84 -78.69
C HIS A 141 -1.78 -12.52 -79.15
#